data_AF-A0A938LJJ4-F1
#
_entry.id   AF-A0A938LJJ4-F1
#
_cell.length_a   1.000
_cell.length_b   1.000
_cell.length_c   1.000
_cell.angle_alpha   90.00
_cell.angle_beta   90.00
_cell.angle_gamma   90.00
#
_symmetry.space_group_name_H-M   'P 1'
#
loop_
_entity.id
_entity.type
_entity.pdbx_description
1 polymer ?
#
loop_
_entity_poly.entity_id
_entity_poly.type
_entity_poly.pdbx_seq_one_letter_code
_entity_poly.pdbx_strand_id
1 'polypeptide(L)'
;MKTFARLAAMAAVLGIAVCATQAEDGRRPAPGPLRVHPANPRYFTDGTKMPDGTLRAVYLTGSHHWDNLQDGYNPEVTPFDYERYLDLLEKHGHNFIRLWAWEHMTSEVSWHYEHKKQQFDPLPYQRTGPGLAVDGKPRADLRTFDPDYFERLRRRAEQAGRRGMYVGIMLFQGVASNGPRTWPGHV
;
A
#
# COMPACT_ATOMS: atom_id res chain seq x y z
N MET A 1 -50.34 17.83 -67.12
CA MET A 1 -49.93 16.53 -66.53
C MET A 1 -48.67 16.04 -67.22
N LYS A 2 -47.51 16.22 -66.57
CA LYS A 2 -46.26 15.45 -66.70
C LYS A 2 -45.28 16.05 -65.68
N THR A 3 -45.09 15.31 -64.60
CA THR A 3 -44.22 15.60 -63.46
C THR A 3 -42.83 14.97 -63.70
N PHE A 4 -41.91 15.20 -62.74
CA PHE A 4 -40.59 14.56 -62.50
C PHE A 4 -39.37 15.29 -63.12
N ALA A 5 -38.26 15.53 -62.41
CA ALA A 5 -37.92 15.38 -60.99
C ALA A 5 -36.66 16.23 -60.73
N ARG A 6 -36.55 16.86 -59.55
CA ARG A 6 -35.30 17.45 -59.06
C ARG A 6 -34.45 16.35 -58.42
N LEU A 7 -33.24 16.13 -58.91
CA LEU A 7 -32.23 15.31 -58.22
C LEU A 7 -31.83 16.03 -56.92
N ALA A 8 -32.10 15.39 -55.78
CA ALA A 8 -31.43 15.71 -54.53
C ALA A 8 -30.26 14.73 -54.37
N ALA A 9 -29.03 15.25 -54.32
CA ALA A 9 -27.86 14.45 -53.98
C ALA A 9 -27.89 14.18 -52.47
N MET A 10 -28.06 12.91 -52.10
CA MET A 10 -27.98 12.45 -50.72
C MET A 10 -26.52 12.10 -50.41
N ALA A 11 -25.82 12.95 -49.67
CA ALA A 11 -24.49 12.63 -49.15
C ALA A 11 -24.67 11.68 -47.94
N ALA A 12 -24.37 10.40 -48.13
CA ALA A 12 -24.33 9.44 -47.04
C ALA A 12 -23.03 9.65 -46.25
N VAL A 13 -23.10 10.30 -45.09
CA VAL A 13 -22.01 10.31 -44.12
C VAL A 13 -22.03 8.97 -43.40
N LEU A 14 -21.10 8.07 -43.74
CA LEU A 14 -20.82 6.88 -42.94
C LEU A 14 -20.20 7.35 -41.62
N GLY A 15 -21.01 7.48 -40.58
CA GLY A 15 -20.54 7.65 -39.22
C GLY A 15 -19.91 6.34 -38.75
N ILE A 16 -18.58 6.26 -38.73
CA ILE A 16 -17.87 5.21 -38.01
C ILE A 16 -18.15 5.47 -36.52
N ALA A 17 -19.09 4.73 -35.96
CA ALA A 17 -19.27 4.65 -34.52
C ALA A 17 -18.05 3.90 -33.97
N VAL A 18 -17.01 4.65 -33.60
CA VAL A 18 -15.96 4.14 -32.74
C VAL A 18 -16.62 3.93 -31.38
N CYS A 19 -17.08 2.71 -31.11
CA CYS A 19 -17.30 2.26 -29.75
C CYS A 19 -15.93 2.23 -29.08
N ALA A 20 -15.51 3.38 -28.55
CA ALA A 20 -14.48 3.40 -27.53
C ALA A 20 -15.06 2.58 -26.37
N THR A 21 -14.62 1.34 -26.23
CA THR A 21 -14.75 0.62 -24.97
C THR A 21 -13.99 1.47 -23.97
N GLN A 22 -14.70 2.28 -23.19
CA GLN A 22 -14.15 2.79 -21.95
C GLN A 22 -13.80 1.53 -21.17
N ALA A 23 -12.51 1.21 -21.09
CA ALA A 23 -12.03 0.30 -20.08
C ALA A 23 -12.50 0.93 -18.78
N GLU A 24 -13.44 0.28 -18.12
CA GLU A 24 -13.76 0.60 -16.73
C GLU A 24 -12.44 0.54 -15.98
N ASP A 25 -11.87 1.70 -15.66
CA ASP A 25 -10.67 1.83 -14.82
C ASP A 25 -11.05 1.58 -13.34
N GLY A 26 -12.04 0.71 -13.13
CA GLY A 26 -12.39 0.13 -11.86
C GLY A 26 -11.37 -0.95 -11.59
N ARG A 27 -10.29 -0.54 -10.94
CA ARG A 27 -9.22 -1.44 -10.57
C ARG A 27 -9.77 -2.60 -9.74
N ARG A 28 -9.70 -3.80 -10.31
CA ARG A 28 -10.20 -5.00 -9.64
C ARG A 28 -9.35 -5.31 -8.41
N PRO A 29 -9.96 -5.86 -7.34
CA PRO A 29 -9.21 -6.37 -6.20
C PRO A 29 -8.09 -7.31 -6.65
N ALA A 30 -6.98 -7.31 -5.90
CA ALA A 30 -5.84 -8.17 -6.21
C ALA A 30 -6.32 -9.64 -6.11
N PRO A 31 -6.24 -10.43 -7.21
CA PRO A 31 -6.96 -11.70 -7.31
C PRO A 31 -6.30 -12.84 -6.50
N GLY A 32 -5.14 -12.59 -5.91
CA GLY A 32 -4.44 -13.57 -5.09
C GLY A 32 -2.95 -13.25 -4.96
N PRO A 33 -2.17 -14.15 -4.32
CA PRO A 33 -0.73 -13.97 -4.19
C PRO A 33 -0.02 -14.01 -5.55
N LEU A 34 1.01 -13.18 -5.67
CA LEU A 34 1.90 -13.18 -6.82
C LEU A 34 2.74 -14.45 -6.86
N ARG A 35 2.98 -14.94 -8.07
CA ARG A 35 3.89 -16.06 -8.36
C ARG A 35 4.86 -15.62 -9.44
N VAL A 36 6.04 -16.26 -9.51
CA VAL A 36 6.96 -16.04 -10.64
C VAL A 36 6.26 -16.47 -11.93
N HIS A 37 6.32 -15.64 -12.96
CA HIS A 37 5.68 -15.95 -14.24
C HIS A 37 6.42 -17.09 -14.97
N PRO A 38 5.75 -18.21 -15.30
CA PRO A 38 6.44 -19.43 -15.76
C PRO A 38 7.12 -19.29 -17.12
N ALA A 39 6.56 -18.46 -18.03
CA ALA A 39 7.17 -18.21 -19.34
C ALA A 39 8.19 -17.07 -19.34
N ASN A 40 8.27 -16.26 -18.28
CA ASN A 40 9.21 -15.14 -18.18
C ASN A 40 9.49 -14.82 -16.70
N PRO A 41 10.53 -15.41 -16.09
CA PRO A 41 10.77 -15.32 -14.66
C PRO A 41 11.21 -13.93 -14.17
N ARG A 42 11.33 -12.94 -15.07
CA ARG A 42 11.57 -11.53 -14.71
C ARG A 42 10.31 -10.81 -14.23
N TYR A 43 9.13 -11.39 -14.46
CA TYR A 43 7.84 -10.81 -14.08
C TYR A 43 7.11 -11.73 -13.10
N PHE A 44 6.15 -11.14 -12.38
CA PHE A 44 5.17 -11.90 -11.62
C PHE A 44 3.93 -12.21 -12.47
N THR A 45 3.10 -13.13 -11.98
CA THR A 45 1.72 -13.35 -12.43
C THR A 45 0.82 -13.55 -11.22
N ASP A 46 -0.44 -13.15 -11.39
CA ASP A 46 -1.51 -13.33 -10.42
C ASP A 46 -2.42 -14.52 -10.76
N GLY A 47 -2.11 -15.24 -11.86
CA GLY A 47 -2.87 -16.39 -12.35
C GLY A 47 -4.02 -16.03 -13.29
N THR A 48 -4.31 -14.74 -13.49
CA THR A 48 -5.30 -14.30 -14.47
C THR A 48 -4.78 -14.48 -15.90
N LYS A 49 -5.70 -14.69 -16.85
CA LYS A 49 -5.37 -14.89 -18.27
C LYS A 49 -5.72 -13.67 -19.11
N MET A 50 -4.87 -13.40 -20.09
CA MET A 50 -5.12 -12.45 -21.18
C MET A 50 -6.10 -13.09 -22.20
N PRO A 51 -6.71 -12.32 -23.12
CA PRO A 51 -7.66 -12.84 -24.12
C PRO A 51 -7.10 -13.95 -25.02
N ASP A 52 -5.79 -13.98 -25.23
CA ASP A 52 -5.07 -15.02 -25.99
C ASP A 52 -4.81 -16.30 -25.18
N GLY A 53 -5.29 -16.37 -23.93
CA GLY A 53 -5.13 -17.50 -23.03
C GLY A 53 -3.80 -17.54 -22.27
N THR A 54 -2.87 -16.60 -22.54
CA THR A 54 -1.60 -16.49 -21.82
C THR A 54 -1.80 -15.93 -20.41
N LEU A 55 -0.87 -16.20 -19.50
CA LEU A 55 -0.92 -15.61 -18.15
C LEU A 55 -0.59 -14.12 -18.22
N ARG A 56 -1.31 -13.32 -17.44
CA ARG A 56 -1.03 -11.90 -17.29
C ARG A 56 0.30 -11.72 -16.56
N ALA A 57 1.21 -10.95 -17.16
CA ALA A 57 2.38 -10.43 -16.48
C ALA A 57 1.98 -9.24 -15.59
N VAL A 58 2.47 -9.24 -14.36
CA VAL A 58 2.30 -8.16 -13.38
C VAL A 58 3.64 -7.46 -13.20
N TYR A 59 3.68 -6.17 -13.54
CA TYR A 59 4.79 -5.28 -13.27
C TYR A 59 4.48 -4.46 -12.02
N LEU A 60 5.36 -4.50 -11.02
CA LEU A 60 5.14 -3.80 -9.76
C LEU A 60 5.64 -2.35 -9.82
N THR A 61 4.75 -1.42 -9.54
CA THR A 61 5.03 0.01 -9.37
C THR A 61 4.58 0.40 -7.98
N GLY A 62 5.43 1.07 -7.22
CA GLY A 62 5.08 1.36 -5.82
C GLY A 62 5.76 2.59 -5.27
N SER A 63 5.19 3.06 -4.17
CA SER A 63 5.76 4.05 -3.28
C SER A 63 5.49 3.62 -1.84
N HIS A 64 6.25 4.15 -0.89
CA HIS A 64 6.09 3.82 0.52
C HIS A 64 6.27 5.05 1.40
N HIS A 65 5.72 4.97 2.61
CA HIS A 65 5.93 5.94 3.68
C HIS A 65 6.21 5.16 4.96
N TRP A 66 7.00 5.71 5.88
CA TRP A 66 7.38 5.00 7.12
C TRP A 66 6.20 4.81 8.08
N ASP A 67 5.18 5.66 7.99
CA ASP A 67 4.01 5.62 8.86
C ASP A 67 2.82 4.83 8.26
N ASN A 68 3.07 4.15 7.14
CA ASN A 68 2.00 3.47 6.40
C ASN A 68 1.56 2.14 7.05
N LEU A 69 2.15 1.72 8.18
CA LEU A 69 1.60 0.70 9.08
C LEU A 69 1.36 1.24 10.49
N GLN A 70 2.38 1.76 11.14
CA GLN A 70 2.32 2.36 12.48
C GLN A 70 2.36 3.88 12.36
N ASP A 71 1.68 4.60 13.24
CA ASP A 71 1.80 6.04 13.30
C ASP A 71 3.06 6.41 14.09
N GLY A 72 3.96 7.17 13.48
CA GLY A 72 5.03 7.86 14.17
C GLY A 72 4.47 9.03 14.98
N TYR A 73 4.36 8.85 16.29
CA TYR A 73 3.78 9.79 17.23
C TYR A 73 4.76 10.91 17.63
N ASN A 74 4.34 12.14 17.33
CA ASN A 74 4.55 13.35 18.12
C ASN A 74 3.14 13.77 18.62
N PRO A 75 2.92 14.11 19.90
CA PRO A 75 1.61 14.51 20.44
C PRO A 75 0.81 15.55 19.65
N GLU A 76 1.47 16.28 18.75
CA GLU A 76 0.92 17.34 17.90
C GLU A 76 0.58 16.88 16.47
N VAL A 77 0.80 15.61 16.11
CA VAL A 77 0.70 15.12 14.72
C VAL A 77 -0.54 14.26 14.52
N THR A 78 -1.32 14.62 13.50
CA THR A 78 -2.49 13.88 13.01
C THR A 78 -2.11 12.44 12.62
N PRO A 79 -2.92 11.42 12.98
CA PRO A 79 -2.70 10.04 12.53
C PRO A 79 -2.50 9.93 11.01
N PHE A 80 -1.74 8.94 10.55
CA PHE A 80 -1.49 8.77 9.13
C PHE A 80 -2.79 8.48 8.37
N ASP A 81 -3.14 9.39 7.45
CA ASP A 81 -4.31 9.23 6.58
C ASP A 81 -4.02 8.18 5.50
N TYR A 82 -4.27 6.92 5.87
CA TYR A 82 -3.96 5.77 5.03
C TYR A 82 -4.83 5.70 3.77
N GLU A 83 -6.10 6.12 3.85
CA GLU A 83 -7.00 6.09 2.69
C GLU A 83 -6.57 7.12 1.65
N ARG A 84 -6.25 8.34 2.07
CA ARG A 84 -5.71 9.36 1.17
C ARG A 84 -4.36 8.96 0.57
N TYR A 85 -3.53 8.25 1.33
CA TYR A 85 -2.31 7.66 0.80
C TYR A 85 -2.62 6.63 -0.30
N LEU A 86 -3.61 5.75 -0.12
CA LEU A 86 -4.03 4.83 -1.18
C LEU A 86 -4.62 5.58 -2.40
N ASP A 87 -5.38 6.65 -2.20
CA ASP A 87 -5.90 7.50 -3.30
C ASP A 87 -4.75 8.09 -4.12
N LEU A 88 -3.68 8.55 -3.45
CA LEU A 88 -2.48 9.08 -4.09
C LEU A 88 -1.80 7.99 -4.95
N LEU A 89 -1.64 6.79 -4.40
CA LEU A 89 -1.02 5.69 -5.12
C LEU A 89 -1.82 5.29 -6.35
N GLU A 90 -3.14 5.19 -6.20
CA GLU A 90 -4.05 4.87 -7.29
C GLU A 90 -3.98 5.92 -8.40
N LYS A 91 -4.04 7.21 -8.04
CA LYS A 91 -3.88 8.35 -8.96
C LYS A 91 -2.58 8.29 -9.77
N HIS A 92 -1.51 7.75 -9.18
CA HIS A 92 -0.20 7.62 -9.84
C HIS A 92 0.05 6.24 -10.46
N GLY A 93 -0.95 5.38 -10.54
CA GLY A 93 -0.84 4.06 -11.17
C GLY A 93 0.04 3.08 -10.40
N HIS A 94 0.23 3.29 -9.09
CA HIS A 94 0.97 2.38 -8.21
C HIS A 94 0.14 1.15 -7.85
N ASN A 95 0.77 -0.02 -7.86
CA ASN A 95 0.18 -1.30 -7.52
C ASN A 95 0.87 -2.11 -6.46
N PHE A 96 1.85 -1.51 -5.79
CA PHE A 96 2.57 -2.14 -4.72
C PHE A 96 2.83 -1.15 -3.60
N ILE A 97 2.66 -1.60 -2.37
CA ILE A 97 3.10 -0.91 -1.17
C ILE A 97 3.92 -1.84 -0.30
N ARG A 98 4.89 -1.26 0.40
CA ARG A 98 5.60 -1.94 1.49
C ARG A 98 5.15 -1.32 2.81
N LEU A 99 4.49 -2.11 3.66
CA LEU A 99 4.12 -1.71 5.01
C LEU A 99 5.38 -1.72 5.88
N TRP A 100 5.73 -0.56 6.46
CA TRP A 100 6.94 -0.37 7.25
C TRP A 100 6.69 -0.68 8.73
N ALA A 101 7.47 -1.59 9.32
CA ALA A 101 7.36 -1.95 10.73
C ALA A 101 8.48 -1.28 11.55
N TRP A 102 8.13 -0.72 12.70
CA TRP A 102 9.04 -0.16 13.70
C TRP A 102 9.05 -1.07 14.93
N GLU A 103 10.24 -1.55 15.32
CA GLU A 103 10.43 -2.51 16.42
C GLU A 103 10.75 -1.84 17.76
N HIS A 104 11.19 -0.59 17.74
CA HIS A 104 11.46 0.18 18.96
C HIS A 104 10.24 0.98 19.38
N MET A 105 10.08 1.11 20.70
CA MET A 105 8.96 1.83 21.33
C MET A 105 9.18 3.33 21.28
N THR A 106 10.45 3.74 21.23
CA THR A 106 10.83 5.11 20.99
C THR A 106 12.16 5.18 20.27
N SER A 107 12.36 6.23 19.49
CA SER A 107 13.67 6.53 18.91
C SER A 107 14.00 8.01 19.01
N GLU A 108 15.28 8.29 19.26
CA GLU A 108 15.93 9.51 18.80
C GLU A 108 16.48 9.25 17.39
N VAL A 109 15.57 9.17 16.40
CA VAL A 109 15.96 8.94 15.01
C VAL A 109 16.78 10.13 14.49
N SER A 110 17.94 9.84 13.90
CA SER A 110 18.93 10.82 13.46
C SER A 110 18.49 11.73 12.29
N TRP A 111 17.34 11.45 11.66
CA TRP A 111 16.83 12.21 10.52
C TRP A 111 16.00 13.43 10.93
N HIS A 112 15.59 13.52 12.19
CA HIS A 112 15.01 14.75 12.73
C HIS A 112 16.15 15.66 13.22
N TYR A 113 16.31 16.81 12.54
CA TYR A 113 17.26 17.87 12.91
C TYR A 113 17.13 18.33 14.38
N GLU A 114 15.96 18.11 14.99
CA GLU A 114 15.65 18.53 16.37
C GLU A 114 15.79 17.41 17.41
N HIS A 115 16.23 16.21 17.04
CA HIS A 115 16.40 15.07 17.95
C HIS A 115 15.18 14.78 18.84
N LYS A 116 13.96 15.00 18.31
CA LYS A 116 12.73 14.73 19.04
C LYS A 116 12.55 13.22 19.20
N LYS A 117 12.16 12.80 20.41
CA LYS A 117 11.75 11.42 20.68
C LYS A 117 10.47 11.13 19.90
N GLN A 118 10.55 10.18 18.97
CA GLN A 118 9.39 9.64 18.30
C GLN A 118 8.90 8.40 19.05
N GLN A 119 7.60 8.23 19.16
CA GLN A 119 6.98 6.97 19.61
C GLN A 119 6.27 6.34 18.41
N PHE A 120 6.04 5.03 18.45
CA PHE A 120 5.34 4.34 17.36
C PHE A 120 4.18 3.56 17.93
N ASP A 121 3.02 3.64 17.26
CA ASP A 121 1.80 2.97 17.70
C ASP A 121 0.96 2.47 16.51
N PRO A 122 0.27 1.33 16.60
CA PRO A 122 0.40 0.31 17.64
C PRO A 122 1.75 -0.39 17.59
N LEU A 123 2.12 -1.11 18.66
CA LEU A 123 3.32 -1.95 18.73
C LEU A 123 2.93 -3.43 18.63
N PRO A 124 3.81 -4.34 18.16
CA PRO A 124 3.45 -5.75 18.00
C PRO A 124 3.16 -6.49 19.31
N TYR A 125 3.67 -6.00 20.45
CA TYR A 125 3.53 -6.63 21.76
C TYR A 125 2.92 -5.66 22.77
N GLN A 126 2.13 -6.20 23.69
CA GLN A 126 1.51 -5.42 24.76
C GLN A 126 2.55 -4.83 25.71
N ARG A 127 2.29 -3.64 26.21
CA ARG A 127 3.16 -2.92 27.17
C ARG A 127 2.73 -3.22 28.61
N THR A 128 2.81 -4.49 29.00
CA THR A 128 2.38 -5.04 30.32
C THR A 128 3.51 -5.77 31.06
N GLY A 129 4.73 -5.73 30.52
CA GLY A 129 5.91 -6.36 31.12
C GLY A 129 6.40 -5.64 32.38
N PRO A 130 7.21 -6.33 33.21
CA PRO A 130 7.72 -5.76 34.45
C PRO A 130 8.77 -4.66 34.20
N GLY A 131 8.73 -3.61 35.02
CA GLY A 131 9.65 -2.48 34.95
C GLY A 131 9.28 -1.45 33.89
N LEU A 132 10.08 -0.38 33.82
CA LEU A 132 9.88 0.72 32.88
C LEU A 132 10.87 0.61 31.72
N ALA A 133 10.40 0.96 30.54
CA ALA A 133 11.23 1.20 29.36
C ALA A 133 11.78 2.63 29.33
N VAL A 134 12.64 2.92 28.35
CA VAL A 134 13.31 4.23 28.20
C VAL A 134 12.37 5.42 27.98
N ASP A 135 11.12 5.16 27.62
CA ASP A 135 10.04 6.13 27.48
C ASP A 135 9.22 6.32 28.78
N GLY A 136 9.55 5.61 29.86
CA GLY A 136 8.88 5.66 31.15
C GLY A 136 7.57 4.87 31.23
N LYS A 137 7.16 4.17 30.16
CA LYS A 137 5.97 3.29 30.15
C LYS A 137 6.39 1.83 30.45
N PRO A 138 5.47 0.92 30.82
CA PRO A 138 5.83 -0.46 31.15
C PRO A 138 6.46 -1.18 29.96
N ARG A 139 7.43 -2.06 30.18
CA ARG A 139 8.11 -2.81 29.11
C ARG A 139 7.14 -3.64 28.26
N ALA A 140 7.55 -3.99 27.04
CA ALA A 140 6.81 -4.94 26.22
C ALA A 140 6.84 -6.34 26.87
N ASP A 141 5.69 -7.00 26.93
CA ASP A 141 5.58 -8.43 27.21
C ASP A 141 5.69 -9.21 25.88
N LEU A 142 6.88 -9.74 25.60
CA LEU A 142 7.16 -10.48 24.37
C LEU A 142 6.42 -11.83 24.26
N ARG A 143 5.64 -12.20 25.28
CA ARG A 143 4.76 -13.39 25.25
C ARG A 143 3.34 -13.06 24.81
N THR A 144 2.98 -11.78 24.78
CA THR A 144 1.61 -11.32 24.55
C THR A 144 1.57 -10.30 23.41
N PHE A 145 1.05 -10.75 22.26
CA PHE A 145 0.82 -9.88 21.12
C PHE A 145 -0.25 -8.82 21.41
N ASP A 146 -0.06 -7.63 20.84
CA ASP A 146 -1.08 -6.58 20.86
C ASP A 146 -2.07 -6.79 19.70
N PRO A 147 -3.36 -7.10 19.97
CA PRO A 147 -4.35 -7.29 18.91
C PRO A 147 -4.52 -6.07 18.01
N ASP A 148 -4.33 -4.85 18.50
CA ASP A 148 -4.54 -3.63 17.72
C ASP A 148 -3.51 -3.51 16.58
N TYR A 149 -2.29 -3.99 16.79
CA TYR A 149 -1.26 -4.06 15.75
C TYR A 149 -1.65 -4.97 14.61
N PHE A 150 -2.07 -6.19 14.93
CA PHE A 150 -2.40 -7.20 13.91
C PHE A 150 -3.72 -6.88 13.21
N GLU A 151 -4.70 -6.31 13.92
CA GLU A 151 -5.93 -5.82 13.31
C GLU A 151 -5.64 -4.65 12.37
N ARG A 152 -4.77 -3.72 12.75
CA ARG A 152 -4.33 -2.64 11.85
C ARG A 152 -3.60 -3.17 10.62
N LEU A 153 -2.66 -4.10 10.80
CA LEU A 153 -1.94 -4.76 9.71
C LEU A 153 -2.91 -5.39 8.71
N ARG A 154 -3.87 -6.17 9.23
CA ARG A 154 -4.91 -6.82 8.45
C ARG A 154 -5.76 -5.80 7.70
N ARG A 155 -6.32 -4.81 8.40
CA ARG A 155 -7.19 -3.79 7.82
C ARG A 155 -6.50 -3.04 6.69
N ARG A 156 -5.25 -2.60 6.89
CA ARG A 156 -4.47 -1.87 5.87
C ARG A 156 -4.21 -2.76 4.66
N ALA A 157 -3.82 -4.01 4.86
CA ALA A 157 -3.63 -4.97 3.77
C ALA A 157 -4.92 -5.22 2.96
N GLU A 158 -6.05 -5.40 3.64
CA GLU A 158 -7.35 -5.59 2.96
C GLU A 158 -7.81 -4.34 2.20
N GLN A 159 -7.60 -3.14 2.74
CA GLN A 159 -7.93 -1.87 2.07
C GLN A 159 -7.10 -1.69 0.78
N ALA A 160 -5.79 -1.95 0.83
CA ALA A 160 -4.94 -1.92 -0.36
C ALA A 160 -5.33 -3.00 -1.37
N GLY A 161 -5.59 -4.23 -0.90
CA GLY A 161 -6.00 -5.36 -1.74
C GLY A 161 -7.32 -5.10 -2.48
N ARG A 162 -8.30 -4.46 -1.83
CA ARG A 162 -9.56 -4.03 -2.45
C ARG A 162 -9.35 -3.07 -3.62
N ARG A 163 -8.29 -2.26 -3.56
CA ARG A 163 -7.88 -1.33 -4.64
C ARG A 163 -6.89 -1.96 -5.62
N GLY A 164 -6.79 -3.29 -5.66
CA GLY A 164 -5.91 -4.01 -6.58
C GLY A 164 -4.42 -3.80 -6.33
N MET A 165 -4.02 -3.41 -5.13
CA MET A 165 -2.60 -3.23 -4.76
C MET A 165 -2.08 -4.46 -4.02
N TYR A 166 -0.82 -4.80 -4.27
CA TYR A 166 -0.07 -5.82 -3.57
C TYR A 166 0.65 -5.22 -2.37
N VAL A 167 0.77 -6.00 -1.29
CA VAL A 167 1.30 -5.54 -0.01
C VAL A 167 2.50 -6.39 0.39
N GLY A 168 3.67 -5.79 0.45
CA GLY A 168 4.84 -6.37 1.11
C GLY A 168 4.82 -6.00 2.59
N ILE A 169 4.81 -6.99 3.48
CA ILE A 169 4.87 -6.77 4.93
C ILE A 169 6.32 -6.87 5.36
N MET A 170 6.86 -5.77 5.90
CA MET A 170 8.18 -5.76 6.53
C MET A 170 8.07 -6.38 7.91
N LEU A 171 8.89 -7.40 8.19
CA LEU A 171 8.95 -8.04 9.52
C LEU A 171 10.01 -7.40 10.41
N PHE A 172 11.13 -6.98 9.80
CA PHE A 172 12.26 -6.37 10.49
C PHE A 172 12.92 -5.31 9.59
N GLN A 173 13.55 -4.31 10.20
CA GLN A 173 14.28 -3.24 9.54
C GLN A 173 15.53 -2.80 10.31
N GLY A 174 16.52 -2.29 9.57
CA GLY A 174 17.86 -2.00 10.10
C GLY A 174 18.05 -0.62 10.72
N VAL A 175 17.16 0.35 10.47
CA VAL A 175 17.24 1.71 11.03
C VAL A 175 17.15 1.68 12.56
N ALA A 176 16.31 0.80 13.12
CA ALA A 176 16.22 0.57 14.56
C ALA A 176 17.54 0.11 15.20
N SER A 177 18.44 -0.50 14.43
CA SER A 177 19.67 -1.11 14.94
C SER A 177 20.93 -0.32 14.57
N ASN A 178 20.81 0.81 13.86
CA ASN A 178 21.94 1.46 13.20
C ASN A 178 22.72 2.46 14.08
N GLY A 179 22.75 2.29 15.40
CA GLY A 179 23.62 3.10 16.25
C GLY A 179 23.40 2.94 17.75
N PRO A 180 24.34 3.45 18.58
CA PRO A 180 24.28 3.34 20.03
C PRO A 180 23.05 4.03 20.65
N ARG A 181 22.39 4.95 19.92
CA ARG A 181 21.20 5.68 20.37
C ARG A 181 19.87 5.01 20.04
N THR A 182 19.84 4.03 19.14
CA THR A 182 18.57 3.40 18.70
C THR A 182 18.29 2.10 19.44
N TRP A 183 19.34 1.38 19.87
CA TRP A 183 19.18 0.15 20.66
C TRP A 183 18.40 0.35 21.97
N PRO A 184 18.68 1.38 22.80
CA PRO A 184 17.92 1.60 24.04
C PRO A 184 16.41 1.76 23.83
N GLY A 185 15.97 2.19 22.64
CA GLY A 185 14.55 2.31 22.28
C GLY A 185 13.75 1.00 22.31
N HIS A 186 14.41 -0.15 22.40
CA HIS A 186 13.79 -1.47 22.45
C HIS A 186 13.51 -1.98 23.87
N VAL A 187 13.94 -1.27 24.92
CA VAL A 187 13.89 -1.75 26.32
C VAL A 187 13.38 -0.76 27.33
#